data_AF-A0A3B8JYM5-F1
#
_entry.id   AF-A0A3B8JYM5-F1
#
_cell.length_a   1.000
_cell.length_b   1.000
_cell.length_c   1.000
_cell.angle_alpha   90.00
_cell.angle_beta   90.00
_cell.angle_gamma   90.00
#
_symmetry.space_group_name_H-M   'P 1'
#
loop_
_entity.id
_entity.type
_entity.pdbx_description
1 polymer ?
#
loop_
_entity_poly.entity_id
_entity_poly.type
_entity_poly.pdbx_seq_one_letter_code
_entity_poly.pdbx_strand_id
1 'polypeptide(L)'
;SSSVNIIKGKALDNRAGCAALLEILQRDYPISFTAVFTVQEEIGIRGARVAAYRVNPRIALVIETTGAVDIPEAREQDYATSLGAGPAFTVQDESVIAHPRILERLIEVAESQKKPYQFRRYGGNFTDAGAIAPAG
;
A
#
# COMPACT_ATOMS: atom_id res chain seq x y z
N SER A 1 27.18 -8.53 4.58
CA SER A 1 26.01 -8.32 5.44
C SER A 1 25.51 -6.91 5.21
N SER A 2 24.49 -6.72 4.39
CA SER A 2 23.84 -5.42 4.22
C SER A 2 22.91 -5.22 5.41
N SER A 3 23.29 -4.35 6.34
CA SER A 3 22.46 -3.97 7.49
C SER A 3 21.12 -3.41 6.99
N VAL A 4 20.01 -4.02 7.40
CA VAL A 4 18.67 -3.46 7.19
C VAL A 4 18.60 -2.16 7.98
N ASN A 5 18.31 -1.04 7.32
CA ASN A 5 18.08 0.24 7.99
C ASN A 5 16.69 0.20 8.63
N ILE A 6 16.65 0.08 9.96
CA ILE A 6 15.41 -0.01 10.73
C ILE A 6 15.10 1.36 11.34
N ILE A 7 13.84 1.78 11.23
CA ILE A 7 13.32 2.99 11.89
C ILE A 7 12.33 2.54 12.97
N LYS A 8 12.40 3.17 14.15
CA LYS A 8 11.46 2.95 15.25
C LYS A 8 10.79 4.27 15.61
N GLY A 9 9.46 4.26 15.70
CA GLY A 9 8.68 5.44 16.03
C GLY A 9 7.22 5.11 16.34
N LYS A 10 6.46 6.11 16.78
CA LYS A 10 5.01 6.00 17.01
C LYS A 10 4.25 6.28 15.71
N ALA A 11 3.15 5.56 15.50
CA ALA A 11 2.18 5.82 14.43
C ALA A 11 2.81 5.81 13.03
N LEU A 12 3.71 4.86 12.76
CA LEU A 12 4.21 4.62 11.39
C LEU A 12 3.06 4.20 10.47
N ASP A 13 2.12 3.43 11.00
CA ASP A 13 0.82 3.20 10.39
C ASP A 13 -0.11 4.43 10.61
N ASN A 14 -0.55 5.15 9.57
CA ASN A 14 -0.07 5.15 8.17
C ASN A 14 0.69 6.45 7.82
N ARG A 15 1.41 7.04 8.79
CA ARG A 15 2.23 8.24 8.54
C ARG A 15 3.37 7.96 7.57
N ALA A 16 3.86 6.72 7.47
CA ALA A 16 4.84 6.33 6.47
C ALA A 16 4.28 6.45 5.05
N GLY A 17 3.04 5.98 4.81
CA GLY A 17 2.33 6.18 3.55
C GLY A 17 2.07 7.65 3.26
N CYS A 18 1.69 8.43 4.27
CA CYS A 18 1.52 9.89 4.13
C CYS A 18 2.83 10.59 3.71
N ALA A 19 3.96 10.23 4.33
CA ALA A 19 5.26 10.78 3.98
C ALA A 19 5.65 10.42 2.53
N ALA A 20 5.43 9.17 2.11
CA ALA A 20 5.66 8.76 0.72
C ALA A 20 4.80 9.56 -0.27
N LEU A 21 3.53 9.82 0.06
CA LEU A 21 2.64 10.61 -0.79
C LEU A 21 3.05 12.10 -0.86
N LEU A 22 3.56 12.66 0.24
CA LEU A 22 4.13 14.02 0.25
C LEU A 22 5.39 14.11 -0.63
N GLU A 23 6.27 13.10 -0.59
CA GLU A 23 7.45 13.04 -1.45
C GLU A 23 7.08 12.95 -2.95
N ILE A 24 5.97 12.29 -3.27
CA ILE A 24 5.41 12.29 -4.63
C ILE A 24 4.93 13.70 -4.98
N LEU A 25 4.14 14.35 -4.12
CA LEU A 25 3.61 15.70 -4.39
C LEU A 25 4.68 16.78 -4.57
N GLN A 26 5.89 16.58 -4.06
CA GLN A 26 7.01 17.52 -4.22
C GLN A 26 7.66 17.45 -5.61
N ARG A 27 7.25 16.52 -6.48
CA ARG A 27 7.82 16.32 -7.81
C ARG A 27 6.83 16.73 -8.89
N ASP A 28 7.38 17.23 -10.00
CA ASP A 28 6.59 17.48 -11.21
C ASP A 28 6.43 16.22 -12.04
N TYR A 29 5.18 15.94 -12.43
CA TYR A 29 4.85 14.82 -13.30
C TYR A 29 4.09 15.29 -14.54
N PRO A 30 4.28 14.65 -15.70
CA PRO A 30 3.52 14.93 -16.91
C PRO A 30 2.09 14.36 -16.86
N ILE A 31 1.53 14.18 -15.66
CA ILE A 31 0.18 13.68 -15.41
C ILE A 31 -0.47 14.49 -14.28
N SER A 32 -1.78 14.70 -14.37
CA SER A 32 -2.56 15.23 -13.26
C SER A 32 -3.03 14.08 -12.38
N PHE A 33 -2.83 14.20 -11.07
CA PHE A 33 -3.36 13.26 -10.08
C PHE A 33 -3.85 14.02 -8.85
N THR A 34 -4.73 13.39 -8.07
CA THR A 34 -5.19 13.92 -6.78
C THR A 34 -4.61 13.04 -5.69
N ALA A 35 -3.84 13.65 -4.79
CA ALA A 35 -3.42 13.00 -3.55
C ALA A 35 -4.51 13.18 -2.49
N VAL A 36 -4.87 12.09 -1.82
CA VAL A 36 -5.88 12.09 -0.76
C VAL A 36 -5.26 11.55 0.51
N PHE A 37 -5.44 12.27 1.60
CA PHE A 37 -5.10 11.83 2.94
C PHE A 37 -6.41 11.58 3.68
N THR A 38 -6.70 10.31 3.96
CA THR A 38 -7.93 9.87 4.60
C THR A 38 -7.73 9.83 6.12
N VAL A 39 -8.84 9.92 6.84
CA VAL A 39 -8.91 9.67 8.28
C VAL A 39 -9.96 8.59 8.53
N GLN A 40 -9.95 8.01 9.73
CA GLN A 40 -10.93 7.01 10.16
C GLN A 40 -10.88 5.69 9.36
N GLU A 41 -9.68 5.27 8.93
CA GLU A 41 -9.46 3.93 8.34
C GLU A 41 -9.81 2.85 9.37
N GLU A 42 -9.12 2.87 10.51
CA GLU A 42 -9.26 1.95 11.66
C GLU A 42 -10.66 1.88 12.32
N ILE A 43 -11.59 2.75 11.92
CA ILE A 43 -12.98 2.74 12.42
C ILE A 43 -14.01 2.56 11.29
N GLY A 44 -13.57 1.98 10.17
CA GLY A 44 -14.43 1.53 9.07
C GLY A 44 -14.29 2.33 7.78
N ILE A 45 -13.10 2.86 7.49
CA ILE A 45 -12.70 3.25 6.11
C ILE A 45 -13.59 4.38 5.53
N ARG A 46 -14.21 5.17 6.41
CA ARG A 46 -15.24 6.13 6.03
C ARG A 46 -14.66 7.29 5.23
N GLY A 47 -13.44 7.70 5.56
CA GLY A 47 -12.71 8.75 4.85
C GLY A 47 -12.48 8.40 3.38
N ALA A 48 -11.99 7.19 3.11
CA ALA A 48 -11.72 6.74 1.75
C ALA A 48 -12.99 6.66 0.91
N ARG A 49 -14.11 6.18 1.49
CA ARG A 49 -15.40 6.13 0.78
C ARG A 49 -15.84 7.52 0.33
N VAL A 50 -15.82 8.51 1.23
CA VAL A 50 -16.22 9.89 0.89
C VAL A 50 -15.28 10.50 -0.14
N ALA A 51 -13.97 10.26 0.00
CA ALA A 51 -12.99 10.75 -0.95
C ALA A 51 -13.18 10.13 -2.35
N ALA A 52 -13.45 8.82 -2.43
CA ALA A 52 -13.71 8.12 -3.69
C ALA A 52 -14.91 8.71 -4.43
N TYR A 53 -16.03 8.92 -3.73
CA TYR A 53 -17.21 9.56 -4.33
C TYR A 53 -16.94 10.97 -4.84
N ARG A 54 -16.12 11.75 -4.13
CA ARG A 54 -15.82 13.14 -4.50
C ARG A 54 -14.82 13.25 -5.64
N VAL A 55 -13.75 12.45 -5.61
CA VAL A 55 -12.67 12.49 -6.59
C VAL A 55 -13.04 11.70 -7.85
N ASN A 56 -13.84 10.64 -7.70
CA ASN A 56 -14.27 9.72 -8.76
C ASN A 56 -13.10 9.26 -9.66
N PRO A 57 -12.06 8.61 -9.09
CA PRO A 57 -10.86 8.28 -9.83
C PRO A 57 -11.08 7.08 -10.78
N ARG A 58 -10.54 7.16 -11.99
CA ARG A 58 -10.47 6.01 -12.92
C ARG A 58 -9.50 4.93 -12.45
N ILE A 59 -8.42 5.34 -11.78
CA ILE A 59 -7.39 4.47 -11.19
C ILE A 59 -7.02 5.09 -9.84
N ALA A 60 -6.98 4.27 -8.80
CA ALA A 60 -6.48 4.65 -7.49
C ALA A 60 -5.31 3.74 -7.10
N LEU A 61 -4.21 4.35 -6.64
CA LEU A 61 -3.12 3.64 -5.96
C LEU A 61 -3.24 3.95 -4.47
N VAL A 62 -3.47 2.91 -3.67
CA VAL A 62 -3.60 3.03 -2.22
C VAL A 62 -2.25 2.67 -1.59
N ILE A 63 -1.73 3.56 -0.75
CA ILE A 63 -0.43 3.42 -0.09
C ILE A 63 -0.68 3.21 1.40
N GLU A 64 -0.43 1.99 1.87
CA GLU A 64 -0.62 1.60 3.26
C GLU A 64 0.59 0.82 3.77
N THR A 65 0.77 0.84 5.09
CA THR A 65 1.70 -0.06 5.77
C THR A 65 1.11 -1.46 5.86
N THR A 66 1.98 -2.45 6.01
CA THR A 66 1.62 -3.84 6.24
C THR A 66 2.50 -4.41 7.33
N GLY A 67 1.97 -5.38 8.07
CA GLY A 67 2.76 -6.14 9.04
C GLY A 67 3.86 -6.93 8.34
N ALA A 68 5.05 -6.90 8.92
CA ALA A 68 6.12 -7.85 8.63
C ALA A 68 6.07 -8.95 9.70
N VAL A 69 5.91 -10.20 9.26
CA VAL A 69 5.72 -11.37 10.15
C VAL A 69 6.81 -12.39 9.84
N ASP A 70 8.04 -11.88 9.71
CA ASP A 70 9.28 -12.62 9.50
C ASP A 70 10.01 -12.85 10.84
N ILE A 71 9.25 -13.25 11.86
CA ILE A 71 9.77 -13.58 13.20
C ILE A 71 9.98 -15.10 13.33
N PRO A 72 11.02 -15.56 14.04
CA PRO A 72 11.34 -16.99 14.16
C PRO A 72 10.16 -17.87 14.65
N GLU A 73 9.27 -17.30 15.45
CA GLU A 73 8.14 -17.98 16.08
C GLU A 73 6.87 -18.00 15.22
N ALA A 74 6.85 -17.29 14.09
CA ALA A 74 5.67 -17.23 13.23
C ALA A 74 5.49 -18.54 12.45
N ARG A 75 4.24 -18.97 12.31
CA ARG A 75 3.90 -20.09 11.43
C ARG A 75 3.84 -19.59 10.00
N GLU A 76 4.18 -20.44 9.04
CA GLU A 76 4.23 -20.07 7.61
C GLU A 76 2.92 -19.45 7.10
N GLN A 77 1.77 -19.94 7.58
CA GLN A 77 0.46 -19.39 7.24
C GLN A 77 0.20 -17.97 7.78
N ASP A 78 0.96 -17.52 8.78
CA ASP A 78 0.85 -16.19 9.37
C ASP A 78 1.83 -15.21 8.71
N TYR A 79 2.66 -15.66 7.76
CA TYR A 79 3.62 -14.82 7.06
C TYR A 79 2.90 -13.81 6.16
N ALA A 80 3.14 -12.53 6.40
CA ALA A 80 2.62 -11.45 5.57
C ALA A 80 3.69 -10.87 4.63
N THR A 81 4.70 -10.22 5.20
CA THR A 81 5.84 -9.63 4.49
C THR A 81 7.12 -9.76 5.31
N SER A 82 8.27 -9.45 4.71
CA SER A 82 9.56 -9.40 5.39
C SER A 82 10.16 -7.99 5.37
N LEU A 83 10.83 -7.62 6.45
CA LEU A 83 11.53 -6.34 6.54
C LEU A 83 12.70 -6.29 5.55
N GLY A 84 12.85 -5.16 4.86
CA GLY A 84 13.94 -4.94 3.89
C GLY A 84 13.74 -5.59 2.52
N ALA A 85 12.67 -6.37 2.30
CA ALA A 85 12.37 -6.98 1.00
C ALA A 85 11.66 -6.05 0.00
N GLY A 86 11.61 -4.74 0.28
CA GLY A 86 11.00 -3.72 -0.59
C GLY A 86 9.50 -3.51 -0.35
N PRO A 87 8.84 -2.63 -1.13
CA PRO A 87 7.40 -2.41 -1.06
C PRO A 87 6.63 -3.69 -1.32
N ALA A 88 5.51 -3.84 -0.61
CA ALA A 88 4.62 -4.98 -0.76
C ALA A 88 3.47 -4.64 -1.71
N PHE A 89 3.29 -5.46 -2.75
CA PHE A 89 2.15 -5.37 -3.63
C PHE A 89 1.03 -6.30 -3.15
N THR A 90 -0.17 -5.74 -3.01
CA THR A 90 -1.37 -6.51 -2.67
C THR A 90 -1.96 -7.10 -3.95
N VAL A 91 -2.08 -8.42 -4.01
CA VAL A 91 -2.82 -9.12 -5.07
C VAL A 91 -4.32 -9.12 -4.75
N GLN A 92 -4.65 -9.41 -3.50
CA GLN A 92 -6.00 -9.46 -2.99
C GLN A 92 -6.01 -9.22 -1.47
N ASP A 93 -7.09 -8.65 -0.97
CA ASP A 93 -7.47 -8.67 0.45
C ASP A 93 -8.92 -9.17 0.63
N GLU A 94 -9.52 -8.99 1.81
CA GLU A 94 -10.90 -9.45 2.09
C GLU A 94 -11.98 -8.65 1.34
N SER A 95 -11.61 -7.55 0.68
CA SER A 95 -12.51 -6.55 0.10
C SER A 95 -12.26 -6.27 -1.38
N VAL A 96 -11.04 -6.47 -1.88
CA VAL A 96 -10.64 -6.13 -3.25
C VAL A 96 -9.63 -7.12 -3.83
N ILE A 97 -9.73 -7.34 -5.14
CA ILE A 97 -8.69 -7.99 -5.95
C ILE A 97 -8.05 -6.90 -6.82
N ALA A 98 -6.73 -6.76 -6.78
CA ALA A 98 -6.02 -5.76 -7.55
C ALA A 98 -6.16 -6.03 -9.05
N HIS A 99 -6.32 -4.97 -9.85
CA HIS A 99 -6.42 -5.11 -11.30
C HIS A 99 -5.07 -5.64 -11.87
N PRO A 100 -5.06 -6.73 -12.66
CA PRO A 100 -3.83 -7.41 -13.07
C PRO A 100 -2.86 -6.49 -13.83
N ARG A 101 -3.36 -5.69 -14.78
CA ARG A 101 -2.53 -4.70 -15.51
C ARG A 101 -1.84 -3.65 -14.61
N ILE A 102 -2.45 -3.28 -13.48
CA ILE A 102 -1.81 -2.34 -12.54
C ILE A 102 -0.68 -3.05 -11.81
N LEU A 103 -0.91 -4.29 -11.37
CA LEU A 103 0.08 -5.11 -10.70
C LEU A 103 1.28 -5.42 -11.61
N GLU A 104 1.02 -5.86 -12.85
CA GLU A 104 2.04 -6.08 -13.89
C GLU A 104 2.88 -4.81 -14.09
N ARG A 105 2.24 -3.64 -14.18
CA ARG A 105 2.96 -2.38 -14.36
C ARG A 105 3.86 -2.03 -13.15
N LEU A 106 3.41 -2.30 -11.93
CA LEU A 106 4.22 -2.09 -10.72
C LEU A 106 5.45 -3.00 -10.70
N ILE A 107 5.28 -4.27 -11.11
CA ILE A 107 6.36 -5.24 -11.25
C ILE A 107 7.37 -4.78 -12.31
N GLU A 108 6.92 -4.42 -13.51
CA GLU A 108 7.79 -3.91 -14.58
C GLU A 108 8.63 -2.69 -14.13
N VAL A 109 8.01 -1.77 -13.38
CA VAL A 109 8.70 -0.58 -12.85
C VAL A 109 9.76 -0.98 -11.82
N ALA A 110 9.44 -1.90 -10.91
CA ALA A 110 10.41 -2.37 -9.91
C ALA A 110 11.59 -3.11 -10.57
N GLU A 111 11.31 -3.99 -11.53
CA GLU A 111 12.32 -4.78 -12.25
C GLU A 111 13.22 -3.90 -13.13
N SER A 112 12.63 -2.97 -13.90
CA SER A 112 13.40 -2.03 -14.73
C SER A 112 14.33 -1.12 -13.92
N GLN A 113 13.93 -0.78 -12.68
CA GLN A 113 14.75 0.00 -11.75
C GLN A 113 15.67 -0.86 -10.87
N LYS A 114 15.64 -2.20 -11.03
CA LYS A 114 16.36 -3.17 -10.19
C LYS A 114 16.10 -2.94 -8.70
N LYS A 115 14.86 -2.61 -8.34
CA LYS A 115 14.41 -2.43 -6.96
C LYS A 115 13.74 -3.70 -6.47
N PRO A 116 14.03 -4.16 -5.24
CA PRO A 116 13.33 -5.29 -4.66
C PRO A 116 11.86 -4.91 -4.45
N TYR A 117 10.99 -5.90 -4.57
CA TYR A 117 9.57 -5.84 -4.23
C TYR A 117 9.15 -7.20 -3.69
N GLN A 118 8.02 -7.23 -3.01
CA GLN A 118 7.42 -8.47 -2.51
C GLN A 118 5.92 -8.45 -2.73
N PHE A 119 5.27 -9.61 -2.63
CA PHE A 119 3.82 -9.69 -2.56
C PHE A 119 3.41 -9.84 -1.10
N ARG A 120 2.35 -9.13 -0.70
CA ARG A 120 1.74 -9.32 0.61
C ARG A 120 1.12 -10.72 0.63
N ARG A 121 1.74 -11.63 1.39
CA ARG A 121 1.21 -12.96 1.67
C ARG A 121 0.09 -12.80 2.69
N TYR A 122 -0.94 -13.63 2.55
CA TYR A 122 -2.26 -13.40 3.13
C TYR A 122 -2.19 -13.06 4.64
N GLY A 123 -2.63 -11.86 4.99
CA GLY A 123 -2.97 -11.44 6.35
C GLY A 123 -4.28 -10.69 6.24
N GLY A 124 -5.37 -11.35 6.64
CA GLY A 124 -6.73 -10.80 6.57
C GLY A 124 -6.78 -9.42 7.21
N ASN A 125 -7.35 -8.45 6.48
CA ASN A 125 -7.75 -7.12 6.91
C ASN A 125 -8.35 -6.39 5.69
N PHE A 126 -9.31 -5.51 5.95
CA PHE A 126 -9.84 -4.56 4.98
C PHE A 126 -8.84 -3.42 4.78
N THR A 127 -8.83 -2.80 3.61
CA THR A 127 -7.99 -1.62 3.31
C THR A 127 -8.82 -0.51 2.70
N ASP A 128 -8.28 0.72 2.61
CA ASP A 128 -8.92 1.83 1.90
C ASP A 128 -9.32 1.46 0.46
N ALA A 129 -8.59 0.53 -0.17
CA ALA A 129 -8.88 0.07 -1.53
C ALA A 129 -10.27 -0.58 -1.65
N GLY A 130 -10.75 -1.29 -0.62
CA GLY A 130 -12.09 -1.89 -0.59
C GLY A 130 -13.23 -0.88 -0.61
N ALA A 131 -13.01 0.31 -0.05
CA ALA A 131 -13.99 1.39 -0.07
C ALA A 131 -13.98 2.19 -1.38
N ILE A 132 -12.85 2.17 -2.11
CA ILE A 132 -12.65 2.94 -3.35
C ILE A 132 -13.09 2.13 -4.57
N ALA A 133 -12.75 0.84 -4.63
CA ALA A 133 -13.00 0.00 -5.80
C ALA A 133 -14.47 -0.07 -6.26
N PRO A 134 -15.49 -0.10 -5.36
CA PRO A 134 -16.90 -0.13 -5.76
C PRO A 134 -17.49 1.25 -6.09
N ALA A 135 -16.76 2.35 -5.90
CA ALA A 135 -17.30 3.70 -6.01
C ALA A 135 -17.34 4.24 -7.46
N GLY A 136 -16.91 3.44 -8.44
CA GLY A 136 -16.86 3.80 -9.87
C GLY A 136 -17.52 2.78 -10.78
#